data_AF-A0A135LNB7-F1
#
_entry.id   AF-A0A135LNB7-F1
#
_cell.length_a   1.000
_cell.length_b   1.000
_cell.length_c   1.000
_cell.angle_alpha   90.00
_cell.angle_beta   90.00
_cell.angle_gamma   90.00
#
_symmetry.space_group_name_H-M   'P 1'
#
loop_
_entity.id
_entity.type
_entity.pdbx_description
1 polymer ?
#
loop_
_entity_poly.entity_id
_entity_poly.type
_entity_poly.pdbx_seq_one_letter_code
_entity_poly.pdbx_strand_id
1 'polypeptide(L)'
;MSSSMLLADLRAQDNGPVSVSFHDFECCTREKNSEIEGFYMRHGVLPENEQARVGCDLPKHDQKAMVKGHKMAVKAAKLLNSGEGSDMNLKITDTALVGGPPCEGHARILEGITSFQKTQFRHDPFTSYHYLHFAGEGQPFHDRLFNNKNEAMFDRVYIQSGMCLFSMPIIQASLDNEGRVDCTKLYYPKPTFYEADYIARTCQVLADFTAMALKSIEQAKERDPYFEDIPVHIGLDVPNFHYFQSVDSKLRDETCTIAEALQWMQAVEQRSDQISEVFQGYLHVELLKRNVNPSNITIEVSRRGHFVANFIRQALKQSEMPSLEVLLESLGTEDKVWNDFYNILSPKERPQDFRDLGYLFYVYEIIRPSLVDNMRTGAGKPKNGRLILGIDDGTERRIYSRSQKLLKKVRNLPGVERPSALMEVYMSRRVFINSNKAGSNLYLDDPTPAKPVMAMCKRDDTPPSSPVSVVEFGPFDLTRTLYGEETTMGLRALFADVGLN
;
A
#
# COMPACT_ATOMS: atom_id res chain seq x y z
N MET A 1 -7.78 22.71 18.58
CA MET A 1 -6.95 21.72 19.30
C MET A 1 -5.80 21.37 18.37
N SER A 2 -4.53 21.55 18.75
CA SER A 2 -3.43 21.09 17.91
C SER A 2 -3.44 19.57 17.90
N SER A 3 -3.39 18.98 16.71
CA SER A 3 -3.32 17.55 16.54
C SER A 3 -1.86 17.12 16.66
N SER A 4 -1.45 16.71 17.86
CA SER A 4 -0.09 16.23 18.10
C SER A 4 0.24 15.05 17.20
N MET A 5 1.35 15.13 16.45
CA MET A 5 1.88 14.01 15.66
C MET A 5 2.98 13.30 16.45
N LEU A 6 2.95 11.96 16.44
CA LEU A 6 4.03 11.14 16.99
C LEU A 6 4.71 10.40 15.84
N LEU A 7 6.03 10.51 15.78
CA LEU A 7 6.85 9.80 14.81
C LEU A 7 7.41 8.54 15.45
N ALA A 8 7.14 7.39 14.86
CA ALA A 8 7.71 6.12 15.29
C ALA A 8 8.98 5.85 14.49
N ASP A 9 10.13 5.91 15.16
CA ASP A 9 11.35 5.39 14.57
C ASP A 9 11.33 3.86 14.65
N LEU A 10 10.81 3.25 13.58
CA LEU A 10 10.78 1.80 13.39
C LEU A 10 12.09 1.27 12.78
N ARG A 11 13.11 2.12 12.60
CA ARG A 11 14.42 1.66 12.15
C ARG A 11 15.08 0.88 13.28
N ALA A 12 15.31 -0.41 13.04
CA ALA A 12 16.02 -1.24 13.99
C ALA A 12 17.50 -0.86 14.00
N GLN A 13 18.05 -0.56 15.18
CA GLN A 13 19.49 -0.58 15.40
C GLN A 13 19.99 -2.02 15.24
N ASP A 14 21.06 -2.20 14.47
CA ASP A 14 21.72 -3.49 14.32
C ASP A 14 22.18 -4.00 15.70
N ASN A 15 21.74 -5.21 16.04
CA ASN A 15 22.16 -6.01 17.21
C ASN A 15 21.82 -5.49 18.62
N GLY A 16 21.00 -4.45 18.78
CA GLY A 16 20.50 -3.99 20.09
C GLY A 16 19.13 -4.58 20.48
N PRO A 17 18.74 -4.56 21.77
CA PRO A 17 17.34 -4.79 22.15
C PRO A 17 16.48 -3.78 21.38
N VAL A 18 15.53 -4.30 20.60
CA VAL A 18 14.70 -3.48 19.70
C VAL A 18 13.86 -2.55 20.56
N SER A 19 14.25 -1.28 20.67
CA SER A 19 13.43 -0.24 21.27
C SER A 19 12.87 0.62 20.15
N VAL A 20 11.55 0.75 20.06
CA VAL A 20 10.91 1.74 19.19
C VAL A 20 10.90 3.04 19.97
N SER A 21 11.49 4.08 19.38
CA SER A 21 11.44 5.42 19.94
C SER A 21 10.29 6.16 19.28
N PHE A 22 9.37 6.66 20.08
CA PHE A 22 8.37 7.61 19.63
C PHE A 22 8.88 9.03 19.90
N HIS A 23 8.83 9.87 18.89
CA HIS A 23 9.26 11.25 18.97
C HIS A 23 8.03 12.14 18.89
N ASP A 24 7.80 12.95 19.93
CA ASP A 24 6.78 13.99 19.87
C ASP A 24 7.24 15.07 18.89
N PHE A 25 6.44 15.21 17.83
CA PHE A 25 6.65 16.16 16.77
C PHE A 25 6.55 17.61 17.26
N GLU A 26 5.63 17.92 18.16
CA GLU A 26 5.35 19.30 18.59
C GLU A 26 6.33 19.76 19.69
N CYS A 27 6.86 18.83 20.50
CA CYS A 27 7.60 19.18 21.72
C CYS A 27 9.12 18.97 21.69
N CYS A 28 9.71 18.44 20.61
CA CYS A 28 11.14 18.04 20.56
C CYS A 28 11.59 17.19 21.78
N THR A 29 10.65 16.58 22.50
CA THR A 29 10.93 15.70 23.62
C THR A 29 11.19 14.32 23.06
N ARG A 30 12.42 13.83 23.27
CA ARG A 30 12.76 12.43 23.03
C ARG A 30 12.30 11.64 24.24
N GLU A 31 11.01 11.44 24.39
CA GLU A 31 10.54 10.44 25.34
C GLU A 31 10.88 9.06 24.78
N LYS A 32 11.81 8.35 25.42
CA LYS A 32 11.98 6.90 25.21
C LYS A 32 10.78 6.18 25.84
N ASN A 33 9.58 6.48 25.39
CA ASN A 33 8.39 5.75 25.78
C ASN A 33 8.18 4.65 24.74
N SER A 34 8.03 3.41 25.20
CA SER A 34 7.78 2.23 24.38
C SER A 34 6.30 2.06 24.01
N GLU A 35 5.45 3.02 24.39
CA GLU A 35 4.00 2.86 24.41
C GLU A 35 3.34 4.10 23.78
N ILE A 36 2.75 3.90 22.59
CA ILE A 36 1.67 4.76 22.11
C ILE A 36 0.38 4.18 22.70
N GLU A 37 -0.58 5.02 23.05
CA GLU A 37 -1.88 4.54 23.53
C GLU A 37 -2.52 3.58 22.50
N GLY A 38 -2.74 2.34 22.94
CA GLY A 38 -3.25 1.26 22.08
C GLY A 38 -2.23 0.66 21.11
N PHE A 39 -0.94 0.98 21.19
CA PHE A 39 0.16 0.37 20.41
C PHE A 39 1.38 0.08 21.29
N TYR A 40 1.77 -1.18 21.39
CA TYR A 40 2.92 -1.61 22.19
C TYR A 40 3.79 -2.61 21.42
N MET A 41 5.07 -2.64 21.76
CA MET A 41 5.99 -3.64 21.24
C MET A 41 5.96 -4.90 22.10
N ARG A 42 6.04 -6.06 21.46
CA ARG A 42 6.22 -7.34 22.16
C ARG A 42 7.42 -8.10 21.62
N HIS A 43 8.18 -8.70 22.54
CA HIS A 43 9.21 -9.69 22.27
C HIS A 43 8.74 -11.11 22.63
N GLY A 44 9.20 -12.10 21.86
CA GLY A 44 9.02 -13.53 22.12
C GLY A 44 8.00 -14.22 21.22
N VAL A 45 8.31 -15.46 20.82
CA VAL A 45 7.41 -16.37 20.10
C VAL A 45 6.32 -16.83 21.07
N LEU A 46 5.04 -16.66 20.71
CA LEU A 46 3.98 -17.42 21.38
C LEU A 46 4.06 -18.88 20.90
N PRO A 47 4.34 -19.86 21.77
CA PRO A 47 4.39 -21.27 21.38
C PRO A 47 3.07 -21.70 20.75
N GLU A 48 3.13 -22.51 19.68
CA GLU A 48 1.96 -22.88 18.89
C GLU A 48 0.89 -23.68 19.66
N ASN A 49 1.24 -24.25 20.83
CA ASN A 49 0.45 -25.24 21.55
C ASN A 49 0.18 -24.95 23.04
N GLU A 50 0.59 -23.81 23.59
CA GLU A 50 0.32 -23.53 25.02
C GLU A 50 -0.84 -22.55 25.20
N GLN A 51 -1.89 -23.04 25.88
CA GLN A 51 -2.83 -22.16 26.57
C GLN A 51 -2.03 -21.26 27.50
N ALA A 52 -1.98 -19.96 27.16
CA ALA A 52 -1.44 -18.85 27.93
C ALA A 52 -1.23 -19.17 29.43
N ARG A 53 -0.02 -19.58 29.78
CA ARG A 53 0.48 -19.64 31.16
C ARG A 53 1.90 -19.06 31.23
N VAL A 54 2.06 -17.86 30.71
CA VAL A 54 3.17 -16.97 31.09
C VAL A 54 2.55 -15.58 31.18
N GLY A 55 2.70 -14.91 32.34
CA GLY A 55 2.01 -13.66 32.71
C GLY A 55 2.05 -12.61 31.61
N CYS A 56 0.94 -12.48 30.89
CA CYS A 56 0.82 -11.59 29.75
C CYS A 56 -0.42 -10.73 30.00
N ASP A 57 -0.20 -9.46 30.38
CA ASP A 57 -1.26 -8.47 30.68
C ASP A 57 -1.99 -7.97 29.42
N LEU A 58 -1.83 -8.65 28.29
CA LEU A 58 -2.52 -8.32 27.05
C LEU A 58 -3.93 -8.90 27.01
N PRO A 59 -4.92 -8.14 26.52
CA PRO A 59 -6.23 -8.69 26.23
C PRO A 59 -6.13 -9.96 25.38
N LYS A 60 -6.89 -10.99 25.72
CA LYS A 60 -6.90 -12.29 25.01
C LYS A 60 -7.08 -12.15 23.50
N HIS A 61 -7.81 -11.13 23.08
CA HIS A 61 -8.02 -10.78 21.68
C HIS A 61 -6.71 -10.51 20.93
N ASP A 62 -5.83 -9.70 21.51
CA ASP A 62 -4.60 -9.24 20.86
C ASP A 62 -3.56 -10.37 20.81
N GLN A 63 -3.57 -11.24 21.82
CA GLN A 63 -2.78 -12.48 21.78
C GLN A 63 -3.19 -13.37 20.60
N LYS A 64 -4.50 -13.58 20.39
CA LYS A 64 -5.01 -14.39 19.30
C LYS A 64 -4.68 -13.79 17.92
N ALA A 65 -4.81 -12.47 17.80
CA ALA A 65 -4.46 -11.75 16.58
C ALA A 65 -2.95 -11.89 16.27
N MET A 66 -2.10 -11.76 17.28
CA MET A 66 -0.65 -11.89 17.11
C MET A 66 -0.24 -13.30 16.68
N VAL A 67 -0.78 -14.36 17.29
CA VAL A 67 -0.53 -15.75 16.86
C VAL A 67 -0.95 -15.94 15.40
N LYS A 68 -2.13 -15.43 15.03
CA LYS A 68 -2.63 -15.52 13.65
C LYS A 68 -1.72 -14.78 12.67
N GLY A 69 -1.33 -13.55 13.00
CA GLY A 69 -0.43 -12.72 12.19
C GLY A 69 0.94 -13.36 12.02
N HIS A 70 1.52 -13.89 13.10
CA HIS A 70 2.80 -14.60 13.05
C HIS A 70 2.74 -15.85 12.17
N LYS A 71 1.70 -16.68 12.32
CA LYS A 71 1.50 -17.87 11.46
C LYS A 71 1.41 -17.50 9.98
N MET A 72 0.72 -16.41 9.64
CA MET A 72 0.65 -15.93 8.26
C MET A 72 2.00 -15.38 7.77
N ALA A 73 2.73 -14.64 8.61
CA ALA A 73 4.06 -14.13 8.27
C ALA A 73 5.06 -15.27 8.00
N VAL A 74 5.04 -16.33 8.83
CA VAL A 74 5.88 -17.52 8.63
C VAL A 74 5.51 -18.24 7.33
N LYS A 75 4.22 -18.34 7.00
CA LYS A 75 3.78 -18.88 5.71
C LYS A 75 4.27 -18.04 4.52
N ALA A 76 4.17 -16.72 4.62
CA ALA A 76 4.70 -15.80 3.61
C ALA A 76 6.22 -15.95 3.42
N ALA A 77 6.97 -16.06 4.52
CA ALA A 77 8.40 -16.30 4.48
C ALA A 77 8.73 -17.64 3.81
N LYS A 78 7.99 -18.71 4.12
CA LYS A 78 8.15 -20.03 3.47
C LYS A 78 7.79 -19.99 1.98
N LEU A 79 6.80 -19.18 1.59
CA LEU A 79 6.39 -19.02 0.20
C LEU A 79 7.52 -18.44 -0.65
N LEU A 80 8.20 -17.40 -0.13
CA LEU A 80 9.20 -16.64 -0.87
C LEU A 80 10.63 -17.15 -0.72
N ASN A 81 10.96 -17.91 0.33
CA ASN A 81 12.28 -18.50 0.48
C ASN A 81 12.39 -19.82 -0.32
N SER A 82 13.50 -20.01 -1.02
CA SER A 82 13.80 -21.21 -1.84
C SER A 82 14.44 -22.37 -1.05
N GLY A 83 14.64 -22.24 0.26
CA GLY A 83 15.40 -23.19 1.10
C GLY A 83 14.91 -23.27 2.55
N GLU A 84 15.35 -24.32 3.26
CA GLU A 84 15.16 -24.52 4.70
C GLU A 84 16.47 -24.24 5.45
N GLY A 85 16.42 -23.63 6.65
CA GLY A 85 17.61 -23.43 7.50
C GLY A 85 17.84 -21.98 7.98
N SER A 86 19.05 -21.70 8.46
CA SER A 86 19.46 -20.41 9.08
C SER A 86 19.79 -19.28 8.10
N ASP A 87 19.95 -19.60 6.81
CA ASP A 87 20.32 -18.67 5.72
C ASP A 87 19.11 -18.16 4.92
N MET A 88 17.94 -18.07 5.56
CA MET A 88 16.77 -17.46 4.93
C MET A 88 17.02 -15.98 4.65
N ASN A 89 16.78 -15.57 3.41
CA ASN A 89 16.88 -14.17 3.01
C ASN A 89 15.68 -13.36 3.56
N LEU A 90 14.54 -14.00 3.79
CA LEU A 90 13.39 -13.43 4.47
C LEU A 90 13.16 -14.13 5.82
N LYS A 91 13.26 -13.39 6.93
CA LYS A 91 13.09 -13.92 8.29
C LYS A 91 12.02 -13.14 9.05
N ILE A 92 11.07 -13.85 9.65
CA ILE A 92 10.16 -13.27 10.64
C ILE A 92 10.87 -13.32 11.99
N THR A 93 11.02 -12.16 12.63
CA THR A 93 11.65 -12.08 13.96
C THR A 93 10.62 -12.33 15.05
N ASP A 94 11.09 -12.55 16.28
CA ASP A 94 10.22 -12.76 17.44
C ASP A 94 9.67 -11.44 18.01
N THR A 95 9.65 -10.38 17.21
CA THR A 95 9.18 -9.05 17.60
C THR A 95 7.97 -8.66 16.78
N ALA A 96 6.94 -8.16 17.45
CA ALA A 96 5.76 -7.62 16.80
C ALA A 96 5.34 -6.30 17.43
N LEU A 97 4.82 -5.39 16.60
CA LEU A 97 3.98 -4.30 17.07
C LEU A 97 2.56 -4.84 17.16
N VAL A 98 1.92 -4.61 18.30
CA VAL A 98 0.53 -5.03 18.53
C VAL A 98 -0.24 -3.81 18.98
N GLY A 99 -1.38 -3.58 18.33
CA GLY A 99 -2.15 -2.39 18.59
C GLY A 99 -3.13 -2.00 17.51
N GLY A 100 -4.08 -1.17 17.93
CA GLY A 100 -5.15 -0.54 17.17
C GLY A 100 -5.80 0.53 18.05
N PRO A 101 -6.59 1.48 17.51
CA PRO A 101 -7.33 2.43 18.36
C PRO A 101 -8.14 1.67 19.43
N PRO A 102 -8.32 2.22 20.65
CA PRO A 102 -9.02 1.55 21.73
C PRO A 102 -10.34 0.95 21.23
N CYS A 103 -10.54 -0.34 21.54
CA CYS A 103 -11.64 -1.14 21.02
C CYS A 103 -12.97 -0.73 21.64
N GLU A 104 -13.55 0.38 21.19
CA GLU A 104 -14.96 0.66 21.41
C GLU A 104 -15.76 0.21 20.18
N GLY A 105 -16.50 -0.88 20.34
CA GLY A 105 -17.49 -1.37 19.37
C GLY A 105 -17.15 -2.70 18.67
N HIS A 106 -18.20 -3.44 18.30
CA HIS A 106 -18.11 -4.76 17.67
C HIS A 106 -17.69 -4.75 16.19
N ALA A 107 -17.72 -3.60 15.51
CA ALA A 107 -17.52 -3.51 14.06
C ALA A 107 -16.03 -3.49 13.61
N ARG A 108 -15.07 -3.17 14.49
CA ARG A 108 -13.64 -3.06 14.11
C ARG A 108 -12.84 -4.37 14.20
N ILE A 109 -13.38 -5.40 14.87
CA ILE A 109 -12.70 -6.67 15.17
C ILE A 109 -12.59 -7.58 13.94
N LEU A 110 -13.47 -7.41 12.94
CA LEU A 110 -13.47 -8.21 11.72
C LEU A 110 -12.63 -7.62 10.58
N GLU A 111 -12.30 -6.32 10.65
CA GLU A 111 -11.61 -5.57 9.58
C GLU A 111 -10.26 -4.97 10.02
N GLY A 112 -9.99 -4.84 11.32
CA GLY A 112 -8.76 -4.22 11.84
C GLY A 112 -7.50 -5.06 11.65
N ILE A 113 -6.41 -4.40 11.26
CA ILE A 113 -5.04 -4.93 11.36
C ILE A 113 -4.52 -4.60 12.75
N THR A 114 -4.32 -5.63 13.58
CA THR A 114 -4.02 -5.46 15.00
C THR A 114 -2.62 -5.93 15.40
N SER A 115 -1.84 -6.44 14.44
CA SER A 115 -0.45 -6.84 14.67
C SER A 115 0.40 -6.72 13.41
N PHE A 116 1.60 -6.18 13.54
CA PHE A 116 2.62 -6.12 12.51
C PHE A 116 3.87 -6.87 12.97
N GLN A 117 4.29 -7.88 12.23
CA GLN A 117 5.46 -8.69 12.54
C GLN A 117 6.72 -8.00 12.01
N LYS A 118 7.74 -7.89 12.84
CA LYS A 118 9.05 -7.41 12.39
C LYS A 118 9.66 -8.47 11.47
N THR A 119 9.87 -8.06 10.23
CA THR A 119 10.28 -8.86 9.09
C THR A 119 11.64 -8.34 8.63
N GLN A 120 12.60 -9.25 8.53
CA GLN A 120 13.98 -8.99 8.11
C GLN A 120 14.15 -9.48 6.66
N PHE A 121 14.70 -8.63 5.80
CA PHE A 121 15.15 -9.01 4.47
C PHE A 121 16.67 -8.84 4.38
N ARG A 122 17.38 -9.89 3.98
CA ARG A 122 18.84 -9.88 3.82
C ARG A 122 19.18 -9.70 2.35
N HIS A 123 19.84 -8.58 2.06
CA HIS A 123 20.44 -8.28 0.78
C HIS A 123 21.97 -8.24 0.95
N ASP A 124 22.71 -8.48 -0.12
CA ASP A 124 24.15 -8.23 -0.10
C ASP A 124 24.37 -6.78 -0.58
N PRO A 125 24.96 -5.87 0.21
CA PRO A 125 25.62 -6.07 1.52
C PRO A 125 24.79 -5.65 2.76
N PHE A 126 23.50 -5.32 2.62
CA PHE A 126 22.71 -4.72 3.70
C PHE A 126 21.46 -5.51 4.09
N THR A 127 20.99 -5.32 5.33
CA THR A 127 19.74 -5.93 5.81
C THR A 127 18.68 -4.84 6.01
N SER A 128 17.47 -5.06 5.49
CA SER A 128 16.32 -4.20 5.71
C SER A 128 15.36 -4.81 6.75
N TYR A 129 14.62 -3.95 7.45
CA TYR A 129 13.64 -4.35 8.45
C TYR A 129 12.34 -3.58 8.28
N HIS A 130 11.23 -4.32 8.30
CA HIS A 130 9.88 -3.76 8.18
C HIS A 130 8.94 -4.37 9.19
N TYR A 131 7.96 -3.61 9.66
CA TYR A 131 6.84 -4.13 10.42
C TYR A 131 5.66 -4.35 9.47
N LEU A 132 5.34 -5.61 9.19
CA LEU A 132 4.39 -6.01 8.16
C LEU A 132 3.29 -6.90 8.73
N HIS A 133 2.06 -6.69 8.28
CA HIS A 133 0.95 -7.61 8.53
C HIS A 133 0.73 -8.47 7.29
N PHE A 134 0.66 -9.78 7.48
CA PHE A 134 0.40 -10.73 6.40
C PHE A 134 -1.00 -11.29 6.53
N ALA A 135 -1.75 -11.25 5.44
CA ALA A 135 -3.07 -11.84 5.34
C ALA A 135 -3.25 -12.58 4.00
N GLY A 136 -4.29 -13.40 3.94
CA GLY A 136 -4.61 -14.21 2.79
C GLY A 136 -5.28 -15.51 3.21
N GLU A 137 -5.89 -16.19 2.25
CA GLU A 137 -6.58 -17.45 2.51
C GLU A 137 -5.64 -18.65 2.54
N GLY A 138 -5.73 -19.44 3.62
CA GLY A 138 -4.73 -20.46 3.96
C GLY A 138 -4.45 -21.58 2.96
N GLN A 139 -5.28 -21.81 1.93
CA GLN A 139 -5.08 -22.91 0.97
C GLN A 139 -3.89 -22.69 0.00
N PRO A 140 -3.77 -21.56 -0.73
CA PRO A 140 -2.62 -21.28 -1.59
C PRO A 140 -1.27 -21.07 -0.87
N PHE A 141 -1.23 -21.00 0.47
CA PHE A 141 0.01 -20.82 1.25
C PHE A 141 0.63 -22.13 1.77
N HIS A 142 0.08 -23.28 1.37
CA HIS A 142 0.77 -24.56 1.57
C HIS A 142 1.87 -24.78 0.52
N ASP A 143 1.80 -24.03 -0.59
CA ASP A 143 2.74 -24.10 -1.70
C ASP A 143 3.84 -23.07 -1.50
N ARG A 144 5.11 -23.47 -1.72
CA ARG A 144 6.20 -22.49 -1.88
C ARG A 144 6.20 -22.02 -3.34
N LEU A 145 6.98 -20.99 -3.66
CA LEU A 145 7.22 -20.63 -5.07
C LEU A 145 7.65 -21.86 -5.90
N PHE A 146 8.37 -22.78 -5.25
CA PHE A 146 8.79 -24.08 -5.78
C PHE A 146 8.32 -25.22 -4.87
N ASN A 147 7.76 -26.29 -5.44
CA ASN A 147 7.42 -27.46 -4.63
C ASN A 147 8.67 -28.23 -4.16
N ASN A 148 8.48 -29.30 -3.39
CA ASN A 148 9.60 -30.11 -2.87
C ASN A 148 10.43 -30.80 -3.97
N LYS A 149 9.94 -30.83 -5.21
CA LYS A 149 10.65 -31.32 -6.40
C LYS A 149 11.32 -30.20 -7.20
N ASN A 150 11.37 -28.98 -6.66
CA ASN A 150 11.87 -27.77 -7.30
C ASN A 150 11.07 -27.34 -8.55
N GLU A 151 9.85 -27.86 -8.74
CA GLU A 151 8.98 -27.43 -9.83
C GLU A 151 8.30 -26.11 -9.45
N ALA A 152 8.28 -25.16 -10.39
CA ALA A 152 7.56 -23.90 -10.22
C ALA A 152 6.06 -24.15 -9.97
N MET A 153 5.55 -23.60 -8.86
CA MET A 153 4.11 -23.62 -8.56
C MET A 153 3.37 -22.51 -9.29
N PHE A 154 4.10 -21.43 -9.60
CA PHE A 154 3.60 -20.25 -10.27
C PHE A 154 4.40 -19.98 -11.54
N ASP A 155 3.74 -19.55 -12.61
CA ASP A 155 4.41 -19.14 -13.85
C ASP A 155 4.83 -17.67 -13.83
N ARG A 156 4.28 -16.88 -12.91
CA ARG A 156 4.50 -15.44 -12.82
C ARG A 156 4.24 -14.90 -11.43
N VAL A 157 5.00 -13.87 -11.06
CA VAL A 157 4.82 -13.10 -9.83
C VAL A 157 4.35 -11.70 -10.19
N TYR A 158 3.22 -11.29 -9.62
CA TYR A 158 2.69 -9.93 -9.70
C TYR A 158 2.80 -9.29 -8.32
N ILE A 159 3.42 -8.11 -8.25
CA ILE A 159 3.51 -7.29 -7.05
C ILE A 159 2.70 -6.03 -7.32
N GLN A 160 1.70 -5.76 -6.50
CA GLN A 160 0.76 -4.67 -6.73
C GLN A 160 0.70 -3.77 -5.51
N SER A 161 0.73 -2.47 -5.74
CA SER A 161 0.58 -1.45 -4.70
C SER A 161 -0.12 -0.24 -5.29
N GLY A 162 -0.94 0.46 -4.51
CA GLY A 162 -1.58 1.70 -4.93
C GLY A 162 -1.32 2.86 -3.98
N MET A 163 -1.52 4.09 -4.46
CA MET A 163 -1.55 5.27 -3.59
C MET A 163 -2.55 6.31 -4.07
N CYS A 164 -3.34 6.87 -3.16
CA CYS A 164 -4.19 8.02 -3.48
C CYS A 164 -3.35 9.25 -3.93
N LEU A 165 -3.93 10.14 -4.74
CA LEU A 165 -3.25 11.33 -5.29
C LEU A 165 -3.26 12.53 -4.34
N PHE A 166 -4.34 12.69 -3.60
CA PHE A 166 -4.59 13.81 -2.72
C PHE A 166 -4.97 13.28 -1.35
N SER A 167 -4.39 13.84 -0.30
CA SER A 167 -4.92 13.67 1.04
C SER A 167 -6.31 14.33 1.13
N MET A 168 -7.14 13.84 2.04
CA MET A 168 -8.49 14.37 2.27
C MET A 168 -8.47 15.88 2.56
N PRO A 169 -7.51 16.43 3.33
CA PRO A 169 -7.45 17.87 3.59
C PRO A 169 -7.15 18.71 2.34
N ILE A 170 -6.41 18.20 1.35
CA ILE A 170 -6.21 18.89 0.07
C ILE A 170 -7.52 18.93 -0.72
N ILE A 171 -8.26 17.83 -0.76
CA ILE A 171 -9.59 17.79 -1.40
C ILE A 171 -10.55 18.74 -0.67
N GLN A 172 -10.60 18.72 0.66
CA GLN A 172 -11.45 19.62 1.45
C GLN A 172 -11.08 21.09 1.25
N ALA A 173 -9.78 21.42 1.19
CA ALA A 173 -9.33 22.78 0.94
C ALA A 173 -9.76 23.28 -0.45
N SER A 174 -9.92 22.37 -1.42
CA SER A 174 -10.44 22.68 -2.77
C SER A 174 -11.95 22.91 -2.82
N LEU A 175 -12.66 22.82 -1.68
CA LEU A 175 -14.09 23.05 -1.57
C LEU A 175 -14.38 24.26 -0.68
N ASP A 176 -15.36 25.08 -1.06
CA ASP A 176 -15.89 26.14 -0.19
C ASP A 176 -16.96 25.61 0.79
N ASN A 177 -17.51 26.49 1.63
CA ASN A 177 -18.54 26.12 2.61
C ASN A 177 -19.86 25.65 1.98
N GLU A 178 -20.09 25.98 0.71
CA GLU A 178 -21.26 25.54 -0.08
C GLU A 178 -20.92 24.28 -0.90
N GLY A 179 -19.71 23.74 -0.78
CA GLY A 179 -19.24 22.58 -1.51
C GLY A 179 -18.80 22.88 -2.95
N ARG A 180 -18.72 24.16 -3.34
CA ARG A 180 -18.27 24.57 -4.67
C ARG A 180 -16.78 24.33 -4.83
N VAL A 181 -16.41 24.01 -6.06
CA VAL A 181 -15.07 23.58 -6.44
C VAL A 181 -14.16 24.77 -6.73
N ASP A 182 -12.98 24.78 -6.10
CA ASP A 182 -11.85 25.63 -6.44
C ASP A 182 -10.71 24.78 -7.02
N CYS A 183 -10.72 24.60 -8.34
CA CYS A 183 -9.74 23.79 -9.06
C CYS A 183 -8.30 24.31 -8.92
N THR A 184 -8.09 25.60 -8.63
CA THR A 184 -6.74 26.18 -8.55
C THR A 184 -5.91 25.53 -7.45
N LYS A 185 -6.56 25.12 -6.37
CA LYS A 185 -5.95 24.42 -5.23
C LYS A 185 -5.54 22.98 -5.57
N LEU A 186 -6.12 22.39 -6.61
CA LEU A 186 -5.77 21.04 -7.10
C LEU A 186 -4.67 21.05 -8.17
N TYR A 187 -4.47 22.16 -8.88
CA TYR A 187 -3.41 22.27 -9.89
C TYR A 187 -2.01 22.43 -9.30
N TYR A 188 -1.91 23.08 -8.14
CA TYR A 188 -0.62 23.41 -7.53
C TYR A 188 -0.47 22.96 -6.07
N PRO A 189 -0.89 21.73 -5.68
CA PRO A 189 -0.64 21.26 -4.35
C PRO A 189 0.85 20.97 -4.19
N LYS A 190 1.41 21.49 -3.10
CA LYS A 190 2.75 21.11 -2.64
C LYS A 190 2.77 19.61 -2.33
N PRO A 191 3.96 18.97 -2.30
CA PRO A 191 4.09 17.64 -1.73
C PRO A 191 3.44 17.58 -0.33
N THR A 192 2.73 16.51 -0.04
CA THR A 192 2.10 16.24 1.25
C THR A 192 2.95 15.30 2.10
N PHE A 193 2.69 15.23 3.41
CA PHE A 193 3.36 14.28 4.28
C PHE A 193 2.99 12.84 3.92
N TYR A 194 1.72 12.62 3.57
CA TYR A 194 1.21 11.36 3.07
C TYR A 194 2.00 10.86 1.85
N GLU A 195 2.15 11.68 0.80
CA GLU A 195 2.84 11.25 -0.42
C GLU A 195 4.32 10.94 -0.15
N ALA A 196 5.01 11.81 0.60
CA ALA A 196 6.43 11.64 0.88
C ALA A 196 6.69 10.41 1.77
N ASP A 197 5.90 10.20 2.83
CA ASP A 197 6.01 9.01 3.70
C ASP A 197 5.63 7.73 2.96
N TYR A 198 4.52 7.74 2.23
CA TYR A 198 4.00 6.57 1.54
C TYR A 198 5.00 6.09 0.50
N ILE A 199 5.47 6.95 -0.41
CA ILE A 199 6.43 6.55 -1.45
C ILE A 199 7.74 6.05 -0.82
N ALA A 200 8.27 6.76 0.19
CA ALA A 200 9.49 6.36 0.88
C ALA A 200 9.39 4.95 1.50
N ARG A 201 8.25 4.67 2.15
CA ARG A 201 7.98 3.42 2.86
C ARG A 201 7.69 2.28 1.90
N THR A 202 6.78 2.51 0.96
CA THR A 202 6.26 1.50 0.04
C THR A 202 7.30 1.03 -0.96
N CYS A 203 8.08 1.94 -1.55
CA CYS A 203 9.13 1.56 -2.51
C CYS A 203 10.21 0.66 -1.89
N GLN A 204 10.56 0.87 -0.62
CA GLN A 204 11.50 -0.01 0.07
C GLN A 204 10.93 -1.44 0.15
N VAL A 205 9.70 -1.59 0.64
CA VAL A 205 9.04 -2.89 0.78
C VAL A 205 8.85 -3.56 -0.59
N LEU A 206 8.39 -2.83 -1.60
CA LEU A 206 8.26 -3.34 -2.98
C LEU A 206 9.59 -3.88 -3.50
N ALA A 207 10.67 -3.12 -3.32
CA ALA A 207 12.00 -3.53 -3.78
C ALA A 207 12.53 -4.74 -3.00
N ASP A 208 12.27 -4.83 -1.68
CA ASP A 208 12.61 -6.00 -0.86
C ASP A 208 11.91 -7.27 -1.36
N PHE A 209 10.59 -7.22 -1.57
CA PHE A 209 9.83 -8.38 -2.08
C PHE A 209 10.24 -8.76 -3.51
N THR A 210 10.55 -7.78 -4.35
CA THR A 210 11.01 -8.01 -5.73
C THR A 210 12.36 -8.72 -5.74
N ALA A 211 13.35 -8.19 -4.99
CA ALA A 211 14.67 -8.79 -4.86
C ALA A 211 14.59 -10.22 -4.30
N MET A 212 13.71 -10.44 -3.32
CA MET A 212 13.45 -11.77 -2.76
C MET A 212 12.90 -12.76 -3.79
N ALA A 213 11.89 -12.36 -4.57
CA ALA A 213 11.32 -13.20 -5.61
C ALA A 213 12.37 -13.58 -6.66
N LEU A 214 13.12 -12.59 -7.16
CA LEU A 214 14.17 -12.79 -8.16
C LEU A 214 15.29 -13.69 -7.65
N LYS A 215 15.76 -13.47 -6.43
CA LYS A 215 16.81 -14.31 -5.82
C LYS A 215 16.36 -15.77 -5.69
N SER A 216 15.10 -16.00 -5.29
CA SER A 216 14.56 -17.36 -5.23
C SER A 216 14.43 -18.01 -6.60
N ILE A 217 14.09 -17.25 -7.64
CA ILE A 217 14.06 -17.73 -9.03
C ILE A 217 15.47 -18.06 -9.52
N GLU A 218 16.45 -17.21 -9.26
CA GLU A 218 17.85 -17.43 -9.62
C GLU A 218 18.40 -18.70 -8.95
N GLN A 219 18.17 -18.88 -7.65
CA GLN A 219 18.58 -20.08 -6.91
C GLN A 219 17.89 -21.36 -7.40
N ALA A 220 16.71 -21.26 -8.01
CA ALA A 220 16.04 -22.39 -8.64
C ALA A 220 16.68 -22.72 -9.99
N LYS A 221 17.02 -21.70 -10.80
CA LYS A 221 17.77 -21.85 -12.06
C LYS A 221 19.15 -22.46 -11.86
N GLU A 222 19.86 -22.09 -10.80
CA GLU A 222 21.16 -22.69 -10.45
C GLU A 222 21.06 -24.19 -10.16
N ARG A 223 19.93 -24.64 -9.60
CA ARG A 223 19.67 -26.05 -9.26
C ARG A 223 19.16 -26.87 -10.44
N ASP A 224 18.46 -26.23 -11.39
CA ASP A 224 17.91 -26.88 -12.59
C ASP A 224 18.20 -26.03 -13.85
N PRO A 225 19.15 -26.45 -14.71
CA PRO A 225 19.48 -25.74 -15.94
C PRO A 225 18.33 -25.64 -16.96
N TYR A 226 17.29 -26.48 -16.85
CA TYR A 226 16.11 -26.46 -17.73
C TYR A 226 14.96 -25.64 -17.16
N PHE A 227 15.21 -24.90 -16.10
CA PHE A 227 14.20 -24.10 -15.41
C PHE A 227 13.59 -23.04 -16.33
N GLU A 228 12.27 -23.07 -16.48
CA GLU A 228 11.51 -22.04 -17.19
C GLU A 228 11.50 -20.74 -16.39
N ASP A 229 11.82 -19.62 -17.03
CA ASP A 229 11.87 -18.33 -16.35
C ASP A 229 10.49 -17.91 -15.81
N ILE A 230 10.48 -17.30 -14.63
CA ILE A 230 9.28 -16.79 -13.96
C ILE A 230 9.35 -15.26 -13.99
N PRO A 231 8.58 -14.58 -14.85
CA PRO A 231 8.59 -13.12 -14.89
C PRO A 231 8.06 -12.50 -13.59
N VAL A 232 8.68 -11.39 -13.17
CA VAL A 232 8.22 -10.56 -12.06
C VAL A 232 7.69 -9.24 -12.61
N HIS A 233 6.45 -8.92 -12.25
CA HIS A 233 5.74 -7.71 -12.66
C HIS A 233 5.42 -6.87 -11.45
N ILE A 234 5.69 -5.56 -11.51
CA ILE A 234 5.25 -4.59 -10.51
C ILE A 234 4.18 -3.70 -11.15
N GLY A 235 2.98 -3.72 -10.59
CA GLY A 235 1.89 -2.81 -10.93
C GLY A 235 1.76 -1.72 -9.87
N LEU A 236 1.96 -0.47 -10.27
CA LEU A 236 1.74 0.70 -9.43
C LEU A 236 0.41 1.33 -9.81
N ASP A 237 -0.56 1.31 -8.89
CA ASP A 237 -1.86 1.92 -9.10
C ASP A 237 -1.89 3.34 -8.52
N VAL A 238 -1.89 4.33 -9.39
CA VAL A 238 -1.96 5.75 -9.02
C VAL A 238 -3.33 6.26 -9.48
N PRO A 239 -4.39 6.01 -8.69
CA PRO A 239 -5.74 6.18 -9.15
C PRO A 239 -6.16 7.60 -9.44
N ASN A 240 -6.70 7.78 -10.64
CA ASN A 240 -7.42 8.99 -11.03
C ASN A 240 -8.95 8.83 -10.93
N PHE A 241 -9.47 7.61 -11.08
CA PHE A 241 -10.90 7.39 -11.29
C PHE A 241 -11.78 7.75 -10.08
N HIS A 242 -11.34 7.45 -8.85
CA HIS A 242 -12.14 7.81 -7.66
C HIS A 242 -12.27 9.33 -7.46
N TYR A 243 -11.43 10.14 -8.10
CA TYR A 243 -11.59 11.59 -8.12
C TYR A 243 -12.58 12.04 -9.20
N PHE A 244 -12.70 11.30 -10.30
CA PHE A 244 -13.66 11.59 -11.36
C PHE A 244 -15.10 11.22 -10.97
N GLN A 245 -15.31 10.18 -10.15
CA GLN A 245 -16.67 9.87 -9.68
C GLN A 245 -17.29 11.03 -8.87
N SER A 246 -16.46 11.82 -8.19
CA SER A 246 -16.90 12.99 -7.41
C SER A 246 -17.42 14.12 -8.31
N VAL A 247 -17.01 14.13 -9.58
CA VAL A 247 -17.46 15.10 -10.58
C VAL A 247 -18.94 14.88 -10.91
N ASP A 248 -19.38 13.64 -11.12
CA ASP A 248 -20.79 13.34 -11.44
C ASP A 248 -21.73 13.80 -10.31
N SER A 249 -21.41 13.47 -9.05
CA SER A 249 -22.20 13.93 -7.90
C SER A 249 -22.27 15.45 -7.81
N LYS A 250 -21.13 16.14 -8.00
CA LYS A 250 -21.09 17.59 -7.86
C LYS A 250 -21.83 18.33 -8.97
N LEU A 251 -21.80 17.81 -10.19
CA LEU A 251 -22.59 18.33 -11.31
C LEU A 251 -24.09 18.16 -11.05
N ARG A 252 -24.53 17.00 -10.55
CA ARG A 252 -25.94 16.72 -10.21
C ARG A 252 -26.45 17.61 -9.08
N ASP A 253 -25.60 17.89 -8.10
CA ASP A 253 -25.92 18.75 -6.96
C ASP A 253 -25.78 20.26 -7.29
N GLU A 254 -25.47 20.61 -8.55
CA GLU A 254 -25.24 21.99 -9.00
C GLU A 254 -24.14 22.74 -8.23
N THR A 255 -23.21 22.00 -7.60
CA THR A 255 -22.06 22.54 -6.85
C THR A 255 -20.80 22.65 -7.72
N CYS A 256 -20.89 22.29 -8.99
CA CYS A 256 -19.81 22.35 -9.96
C CYS A 256 -20.42 22.57 -11.35
N THR A 257 -19.80 23.40 -12.18
CA THR A 257 -20.11 23.57 -13.60
C THR A 257 -19.34 22.55 -14.45
N ILE A 258 -19.76 22.34 -15.69
CA ILE A 258 -19.03 21.46 -16.64
C ILE A 258 -17.59 21.95 -16.86
N ALA A 259 -17.36 23.26 -16.90
CA ALA A 259 -16.02 23.83 -17.06
C ALA A 259 -15.12 23.52 -15.85
N GLU A 260 -15.64 23.71 -14.63
CA GLU A 260 -14.93 23.36 -13.39
C GLU A 260 -14.67 21.86 -13.29
N ALA A 261 -15.64 21.02 -13.67
CA ALA A 261 -15.50 19.57 -13.75
C ALA A 261 -14.36 19.15 -14.66
N LEU A 262 -14.27 19.72 -15.87
CA LEU A 262 -13.17 19.44 -16.81
C LEU A 262 -11.81 19.89 -16.27
N GLN A 263 -11.75 21.03 -15.58
CA GLN A 263 -10.53 21.51 -14.91
C GLN A 263 -10.11 20.60 -13.75
N TRP A 264 -11.06 20.15 -12.93
CA TRP A 264 -10.82 19.17 -11.87
C TRP A 264 -10.21 17.89 -12.44
N MET A 265 -10.82 17.36 -13.51
CA MET A 265 -10.32 16.14 -14.15
C MET A 265 -8.89 16.32 -14.68
N GLN A 266 -8.58 17.49 -15.25
CA GLN A 266 -7.24 17.81 -15.73
C GLN A 266 -6.23 17.92 -14.58
N ALA A 267 -6.58 18.56 -13.46
CA ALA A 267 -5.71 18.67 -12.29
C ALA A 267 -5.38 17.30 -11.69
N VAL A 268 -6.40 16.42 -11.61
CA VAL A 268 -6.23 15.02 -11.17
C VAL A 268 -5.28 14.26 -12.09
N GLU A 269 -5.44 14.36 -13.42
CA GLU A 269 -4.53 13.68 -14.36
C GLU A 269 -3.11 14.20 -14.26
N GLN A 270 -2.93 15.52 -14.19
CA GLN A 270 -1.62 16.12 -14.01
C GLN A 270 -0.96 15.59 -12.73
N ARG A 271 -1.67 15.58 -11.59
CA ARG A 271 -1.13 15.03 -10.34
C ARG A 271 -0.83 13.54 -10.46
N SER A 272 -1.70 12.79 -11.15
CA SER A 272 -1.50 11.37 -11.41
C SER A 272 -0.20 11.12 -12.15
N ASP A 273 0.09 11.87 -13.22
CA ASP A 273 1.33 11.72 -13.98
C ASP A 273 2.55 12.08 -13.12
N GLN A 274 2.50 13.21 -12.41
CA GLN A 274 3.58 13.64 -11.51
C GLN A 274 3.90 12.60 -10.44
N ILE A 275 2.88 12.13 -9.71
CA ILE A 275 3.07 11.14 -8.63
C ILE A 275 3.50 9.79 -9.20
N SER A 276 2.99 9.39 -10.35
CA SER A 276 3.40 8.15 -11.03
C SER A 276 4.89 8.16 -11.36
N GLU A 277 5.40 9.27 -11.90
CA GLU A 277 6.81 9.43 -12.25
C GLU A 277 7.70 9.42 -11.00
N VAL A 278 7.31 10.11 -9.93
CA VAL A 278 8.03 10.07 -8.63
C VAL A 278 8.03 8.65 -8.05
N PHE A 279 6.87 7.98 -8.04
CA PHE A 279 6.72 6.65 -7.45
C PHE A 279 7.56 5.62 -8.21
N GLN A 280 7.50 5.63 -9.55
CA GLN A 280 8.32 4.76 -10.40
C GLN A 280 9.82 5.09 -10.28
N GLY A 281 10.19 6.37 -10.33
CA GLY A 281 11.57 6.83 -10.23
C GLY A 281 12.21 6.42 -8.90
N TYR A 282 11.49 6.60 -7.78
CA TYR A 282 12.01 6.21 -6.47
C TYR A 282 12.05 4.69 -6.29
N LEU A 283 11.11 3.95 -6.87
CA LEU A 283 11.17 2.49 -6.91
C LEU A 283 12.41 1.99 -7.65
N HIS A 284 12.77 2.59 -8.79
CA HIS A 284 14.02 2.25 -9.49
C HIS A 284 15.25 2.42 -8.60
N VAL A 285 15.33 3.53 -7.84
CA VAL A 285 16.42 3.77 -6.89
C VAL A 285 16.48 2.66 -5.83
N GLU A 286 15.34 2.29 -5.23
CA GLU A 286 15.29 1.25 -4.19
C GLU A 286 15.58 -0.17 -4.72
N LEU A 287 15.23 -0.46 -5.98
CA LEU A 287 15.59 -1.71 -6.66
C LEU A 287 17.10 -1.80 -6.89
N LEU A 288 17.72 -0.72 -7.39
CA LEU A 288 19.16 -0.67 -7.62
C LEU A 288 19.96 -0.84 -6.33
N LYS A 289 19.50 -0.26 -5.21
CA LYS A 289 20.12 -0.47 -3.89
C LYS A 289 20.19 -1.95 -3.50
N ARG A 290 19.26 -2.77 -3.98
CA ARG A 290 19.16 -4.23 -3.73
C ARG A 290 19.77 -5.06 -4.86
N ASN A 291 20.57 -4.45 -5.73
CA ASN A 291 21.18 -5.08 -6.92
C ASN A 291 20.15 -5.66 -7.90
N VAL A 292 18.93 -5.13 -7.91
CA VAL A 292 17.92 -5.48 -8.91
C VAL A 292 17.99 -4.46 -10.04
N ASN A 293 18.33 -4.91 -11.25
CA ASN A 293 18.24 -4.07 -12.44
C ASN A 293 16.75 -3.92 -12.84
N PRO A 294 16.16 -2.70 -12.83
CA PRO A 294 14.77 -2.49 -13.22
C PRO A 294 14.46 -2.97 -14.64
N SER A 295 15.46 -3.04 -15.53
CA SER A 295 15.32 -3.53 -16.91
C SER A 295 14.97 -5.03 -16.98
N ASN A 296 15.23 -5.79 -15.91
CA ASN A 296 14.96 -7.22 -15.84
C ASN A 296 13.53 -7.53 -15.35
N ILE A 297 12.76 -6.51 -14.98
CA ILE A 297 11.39 -6.65 -14.51
C ILE A 297 10.47 -5.70 -15.29
N THR A 298 9.19 -6.02 -15.30
CA THR A 298 8.20 -5.11 -15.89
C THR A 298 7.59 -4.26 -14.79
N ILE A 299 7.77 -2.95 -14.86
CA ILE A 299 7.14 -1.99 -13.96
C ILE A 299 6.13 -1.20 -14.79
N GLU A 300 4.86 -1.32 -14.42
CA GLU A 300 3.75 -0.65 -15.09
C GLU A 300 3.00 0.22 -14.10
N VAL A 301 2.76 1.47 -14.48
CA VAL A 301 1.78 2.31 -13.81
C VAL A 301 0.42 2.03 -14.44
N SER A 302 -0.59 1.74 -13.62
CA SER A 302 -1.95 1.48 -14.08
C SER A 302 -2.52 2.72 -14.78
N ARG A 303 -2.61 2.66 -16.12
CA ARG A 303 -3.26 3.70 -16.94
C ARG A 303 -4.73 3.42 -17.20
N ARG A 304 -5.33 2.41 -16.56
CA ARG A 304 -6.62 1.86 -17.04
C ARG A 304 -7.85 2.66 -16.62
N GLY A 305 -7.72 3.51 -15.61
CA GLY A 305 -8.70 4.57 -15.35
C GLY A 305 -8.82 5.59 -16.49
N HIS A 306 -7.83 5.66 -17.41
CA HIS A 306 -7.81 6.61 -18.52
C HIS A 306 -8.95 6.39 -19.54
N PHE A 307 -9.39 5.15 -19.76
CA PHE A 307 -10.54 4.87 -20.63
C PHE A 307 -11.82 5.51 -20.06
N VAL A 308 -12.09 5.25 -18.77
CA VAL A 308 -13.25 5.79 -18.07
C VAL A 308 -13.16 7.32 -17.96
N ALA A 309 -11.98 7.84 -17.66
CA ALA A 309 -11.70 9.28 -17.63
C ALA A 309 -12.03 9.94 -18.98
N ASN A 310 -11.57 9.34 -20.07
CA ASN A 310 -11.83 9.83 -21.42
C ASN A 310 -13.31 9.78 -21.77
N PHE A 311 -14.00 8.70 -21.39
CA PHE A 311 -15.45 8.60 -21.57
C PHE A 311 -16.19 9.74 -20.86
N ILE A 312 -15.92 9.95 -19.57
CA ILE A 312 -16.54 11.03 -18.79
C ILE A 312 -16.21 12.39 -19.42
N ARG A 313 -14.94 12.63 -19.76
CA ARG A 313 -14.49 13.88 -20.39
C ARG A 313 -15.18 14.15 -21.71
N GLN A 314 -15.36 13.13 -22.56
CA GLN A 314 -16.01 13.28 -23.86
C GLN A 314 -17.48 13.65 -23.71
N ALA A 315 -18.21 12.98 -22.82
CA ALA A 315 -19.60 13.32 -22.50
C ALA A 315 -19.71 14.79 -22.03
N LEU A 316 -18.86 15.18 -21.08
CA LEU A 316 -18.86 16.56 -20.56
C LEU A 316 -18.51 17.60 -21.63
N LYS A 317 -17.57 17.31 -22.54
CA LYS A 317 -17.25 18.21 -23.67
C LYS A 317 -18.42 18.38 -24.64
N GLN A 318 -19.31 17.40 -24.71
CA GLN A 318 -20.55 17.46 -25.49
C GLN A 318 -21.72 18.09 -24.71
N SER A 319 -21.45 18.56 -23.48
CA SER A 319 -22.47 19.06 -22.54
C SER A 319 -23.50 18.00 -22.13
N GLU A 320 -23.08 16.74 -22.11
CA GLU A 320 -23.89 15.59 -21.70
C GLU A 320 -23.42 15.05 -20.35
N MET A 321 -24.36 14.50 -19.58
CA MET A 321 -24.03 13.80 -18.33
C MET A 321 -23.55 12.37 -18.64
N PRO A 322 -22.45 11.90 -18.02
CA PRO A 322 -21.95 10.56 -18.25
C PRO A 322 -22.96 9.51 -17.78
N SER A 323 -23.24 8.51 -18.61
CA SER A 323 -24.10 7.37 -18.27
C SER A 323 -23.28 6.15 -17.88
N LEU A 324 -23.57 5.57 -16.71
CA LEU A 324 -22.95 4.35 -16.24
C LEU A 324 -23.25 3.18 -17.19
N GLU A 325 -24.48 3.06 -17.68
CA GLU A 325 -24.90 1.96 -18.56
C GLU A 325 -24.10 1.96 -19.88
N VAL A 326 -23.99 3.14 -20.51
CA VAL A 326 -23.24 3.33 -21.75
C VAL A 326 -21.75 3.08 -21.54
N LEU A 327 -21.20 3.50 -20.39
CA LEU A 327 -19.81 3.21 -20.04
C LEU A 327 -19.56 1.71 -19.90
N LEU A 328 -20.44 0.98 -19.19
CA LEU A 328 -20.28 -0.46 -18.97
C LEU A 328 -20.35 -1.24 -20.30
N GLU A 329 -21.23 -0.85 -21.22
CA GLU A 329 -21.31 -1.42 -22.57
C GLU A 329 -20.02 -1.16 -23.37
N SER A 330 -19.53 0.08 -23.34
CA SER A 330 -18.29 0.48 -24.03
C SER A 330 -17.08 -0.26 -23.47
N LEU A 331 -16.98 -0.35 -22.13
CA LEU A 331 -15.90 -1.06 -21.44
C LEU A 331 -15.87 -2.55 -21.79
N GLY A 332 -17.05 -3.18 -21.91
CA GLY A 332 -17.15 -4.56 -22.36
C GLY A 332 -16.72 -4.78 -23.81
N THR A 333 -16.81 -3.75 -24.65
CA THR A 333 -16.32 -3.81 -26.03
C THR A 333 -14.80 -3.66 -26.10
N GLU A 334 -14.23 -2.79 -25.26
CA GLU A 334 -12.82 -2.41 -25.27
C GLU A 334 -11.90 -3.38 -24.51
N ASP A 335 -12.35 -3.91 -23.37
CA ASP A 335 -11.60 -4.90 -22.59
C ASP A 335 -12.38 -6.21 -22.45
N LYS A 336 -12.04 -7.21 -23.27
CA LYS A 336 -12.68 -8.52 -23.19
C LYS A 336 -12.55 -9.16 -21.80
N VAL A 337 -11.44 -8.91 -21.11
CA VAL A 337 -11.18 -9.46 -19.76
C VAL A 337 -12.11 -8.83 -18.73
N TRP A 338 -12.58 -7.60 -18.96
CA TRP A 338 -13.60 -6.97 -18.14
C TRP A 338 -14.93 -7.72 -18.22
N ASN A 339 -15.35 -8.20 -19.39
CA ASN A 339 -16.59 -8.98 -19.50
C ASN A 339 -16.52 -10.24 -18.64
N ASP A 340 -15.39 -10.92 -18.64
CA ASP A 340 -15.21 -12.14 -17.86
C ASP A 340 -15.26 -11.84 -16.35
N PHE A 341 -14.60 -10.76 -15.93
CA PHE A 341 -14.74 -10.22 -14.59
C PHE A 341 -16.20 -9.93 -14.23
N TYR A 342 -16.90 -9.19 -15.10
CA TYR A 342 -18.27 -8.74 -14.89
C TYR A 342 -19.26 -9.92 -14.84
N ASN A 343 -18.98 -11.00 -15.57
CA ASN A 343 -19.77 -12.23 -15.57
C ASN A 343 -19.61 -13.05 -14.26
N ILE A 344 -18.48 -12.89 -13.55
CA ILE A 344 -18.26 -13.53 -12.23
C ILE A 344 -19.04 -12.80 -11.11
N LEU A 345 -19.42 -11.54 -11.34
CA LEU A 345 -20.21 -10.76 -10.39
C LEU A 345 -21.68 -11.20 -10.43
N SER A 346 -22.25 -11.51 -9.27
CA SER A 346 -23.70 -11.67 -9.15
C SER A 346 -24.39 -10.33 -9.43
N PRO A 347 -25.69 -10.33 -9.82
CA PRO A 347 -26.41 -9.08 -10.10
C PRO A 347 -26.34 -8.05 -8.96
N LYS A 348 -26.29 -8.51 -7.70
CA LYS A 348 -26.18 -7.65 -6.51
C LYS A 348 -24.79 -7.06 -6.28
N GLU A 349 -23.76 -7.61 -6.93
CA GLU A 349 -22.37 -7.17 -6.81
C GLU A 349 -21.96 -6.22 -7.95
N ARG A 350 -22.81 -6.07 -8.98
CA ARG A 350 -22.59 -5.18 -10.12
C ARG A 350 -22.74 -3.71 -9.68
N PRO A 351 -21.96 -2.79 -10.29
CA PRO A 351 -21.98 -1.39 -9.91
C PRO A 351 -23.34 -0.76 -10.19
N GLN A 352 -23.88 -0.02 -9.23
CA GLN A 352 -25.14 0.73 -9.38
C GLN A 352 -24.89 2.20 -9.69
N ASP A 353 -23.72 2.72 -9.32
CA ASP A 353 -23.28 4.09 -9.55
C ASP A 353 -21.79 4.13 -9.92
N PHE A 354 -21.28 5.32 -10.29
CA PHE A 354 -19.85 5.50 -10.60
C PHE A 354 -18.93 5.22 -9.41
N ARG A 355 -19.44 5.34 -8.17
CA ARG A 355 -18.67 5.08 -6.95
C ARG A 355 -18.45 3.58 -6.72
N ASP A 356 -19.50 2.79 -6.91
CA ASP A 356 -19.41 1.33 -6.90
C ASP A 356 -18.49 0.83 -8.00
N LEU A 357 -18.56 1.45 -9.18
CA LEU A 357 -17.65 1.15 -10.29
C LEU A 357 -16.19 1.49 -9.90
N GLY A 358 -15.97 2.63 -9.23
CA GLY A 358 -14.67 3.05 -8.68
C GLY A 358 -14.04 1.97 -7.83
N TYR A 359 -14.76 1.53 -6.81
CA TYR A 359 -14.31 0.47 -5.94
C TYR A 359 -14.09 -0.86 -6.67
N LEU A 360 -14.96 -1.22 -7.63
CA LEU A 360 -14.84 -2.45 -8.40
C LEU A 360 -13.63 -2.47 -9.34
N PHE A 361 -13.23 -1.34 -9.90
CA PHE A 361 -12.05 -1.26 -10.75
C PHE A 361 -10.77 -1.63 -10.01
N TYR A 362 -10.61 -1.20 -8.76
CA TYR A 362 -9.47 -1.64 -7.95
C TYR A 362 -9.45 -3.16 -7.75
N VAL A 363 -10.62 -3.73 -7.45
CA VAL A 363 -10.75 -5.18 -7.29
C VAL A 363 -10.45 -5.90 -8.60
N TYR A 364 -10.95 -5.36 -9.72
CA TYR A 364 -10.67 -5.87 -11.05
C TYR A 364 -9.16 -5.89 -11.32
N GLU A 365 -8.45 -4.78 -11.10
CA GLU A 365 -7.00 -4.69 -11.34
C GLU A 365 -6.19 -5.72 -10.52
N ILE A 366 -6.60 -5.99 -9.27
CA ILE A 366 -5.96 -7.01 -8.45
C ILE A 366 -6.16 -8.42 -9.03
N ILE A 367 -7.37 -8.75 -9.51
CA ILE A 367 -7.67 -10.11 -9.97
C ILE A 367 -7.45 -10.32 -11.46
N ARG A 368 -7.29 -9.24 -12.24
CA ARG A 368 -7.13 -9.30 -13.69
C ARG A 368 -6.00 -10.21 -14.13
N PRO A 369 -4.83 -10.27 -13.47
CA PRO A 369 -3.82 -11.29 -13.77
C PRO A 369 -4.47 -12.68 -13.83
N SER A 370 -5.28 -13.07 -12.87
CA SER A 370 -5.93 -14.38 -12.88
C SER A 370 -6.96 -14.61 -14.00
N LEU A 371 -7.32 -13.59 -14.78
CA LEU A 371 -8.30 -13.69 -15.86
C LEU A 371 -7.65 -13.75 -17.26
N VAL A 372 -6.50 -13.09 -17.47
CA VAL A 372 -5.91 -12.88 -18.82
C VAL A 372 -5.53 -14.17 -19.57
N ASP A 373 -4.95 -15.19 -18.92
CA ASP A 373 -4.49 -16.41 -19.61
C ASP A 373 -5.40 -17.63 -19.41
N ASN A 374 -6.38 -17.60 -18.50
CA ASN A 374 -7.36 -18.68 -18.35
C ASN A 374 -8.21 -18.90 -19.61
N MET A 375 -8.15 -17.98 -20.58
CA MET A 375 -9.02 -17.97 -21.77
C MET A 375 -8.27 -17.95 -23.10
N ARG A 376 -6.93 -17.97 -23.11
CA ARG A 376 -6.16 -17.89 -24.37
C ARG A 376 -5.78 -19.23 -25.01
N THR A 377 -6.00 -20.37 -24.35
CA THR A 377 -5.42 -21.62 -24.84
C THR A 377 -6.47 -22.64 -25.26
N GLY A 378 -6.89 -22.52 -26.53
CA GLY A 378 -7.34 -23.67 -27.33
C GLY A 378 -6.19 -24.64 -27.69
N ALA A 379 -4.95 -24.31 -27.33
CA ALA A 379 -3.79 -25.19 -27.43
C ALA A 379 -2.83 -24.89 -26.25
N GLY A 380 -2.83 -25.76 -25.24
CA GLY A 380 -1.89 -25.73 -24.10
C GLY A 380 -2.36 -24.93 -22.89
N LYS A 381 -3.13 -25.55 -21.99
CA LYS A 381 -3.54 -24.94 -20.71
C LYS A 381 -2.31 -24.45 -19.92
N PRO A 382 -2.36 -23.28 -19.25
CA PRO A 382 -1.30 -22.86 -18.34
C PRO A 382 -1.15 -23.91 -17.24
N LYS A 383 0.05 -24.50 -17.13
CA LYS A 383 0.33 -25.59 -16.19
C LYS A 383 0.37 -25.10 -14.73
N ASN A 384 0.60 -23.80 -14.51
CA ASN A 384 0.89 -23.20 -13.21
C ASN A 384 -0.04 -22.01 -12.89
N GLY A 385 -0.21 -21.70 -11.59
CA GLY A 385 -1.00 -20.55 -11.15
C GLY A 385 -0.19 -19.25 -11.22
N ARG A 386 -0.78 -18.13 -10.78
CA ARG A 386 -0.05 -16.86 -10.59
C ARG A 386 0.04 -16.50 -9.12
N LEU A 387 1.16 -15.95 -8.71
CA LEU A 387 1.31 -15.37 -7.37
C LEU A 387 1.09 -13.86 -7.46
N ILE A 388 0.13 -13.35 -6.69
CA ILE A 388 -0.16 -11.92 -6.56
C ILE A 388 0.20 -11.50 -5.14
N LEU A 389 1.06 -10.50 -5.01
CA LEU A 389 1.50 -9.88 -3.76
C LEU A 389 0.92 -8.47 -3.71
N GLY A 390 -0.14 -8.27 -2.92
CA GLY A 390 -0.72 -6.96 -2.67
C GLY A 390 0.00 -6.29 -1.50
N ILE A 391 0.77 -5.24 -1.76
CA ILE A 391 1.58 -4.51 -0.78
C ILE A 391 1.02 -3.10 -0.62
N ASP A 392 0.35 -2.81 0.48
CA ASP A 392 -0.39 -1.54 0.64
C ASP A 392 -0.57 -1.12 2.10
N ASP A 393 -1.26 0.00 2.33
CA ASP A 393 -1.73 0.40 3.64
C ASP A 393 -2.95 -0.41 4.08
N GLY A 394 -3.10 -0.55 5.41
CA GLY A 394 -4.19 -1.31 5.99
C GLY A 394 -5.60 -0.81 5.65
N THR A 395 -5.72 0.44 5.19
CA THR A 395 -6.98 1.04 4.73
C THR A 395 -7.51 0.37 3.48
N GLU A 396 -6.63 -0.14 2.61
CA GLU A 396 -7.01 -0.79 1.34
C GLU A 396 -7.45 -2.24 1.51
N ARG A 397 -7.48 -2.75 2.75
CA ARG A 397 -7.82 -4.15 3.04
C ARG A 397 -9.15 -4.60 2.44
N ARG A 398 -10.13 -3.69 2.35
CA ARG A 398 -11.44 -3.99 1.78
C ARG A 398 -11.35 -4.37 0.29
N ILE A 399 -10.44 -3.76 -0.47
CA ILE A 399 -10.20 -4.10 -1.89
C ILE A 399 -9.69 -5.54 -1.97
N TYR A 400 -8.59 -5.84 -1.28
CA TYR A 400 -7.98 -7.17 -1.29
C TYR A 400 -8.89 -8.28 -0.75
N SER A 401 -9.63 -8.01 0.33
CA SER A 401 -10.59 -8.96 0.89
C SER A 401 -11.70 -9.31 -0.11
N ARG A 402 -12.14 -8.34 -0.94
CA ARG A 402 -13.09 -8.60 -2.03
C ARG A 402 -12.41 -9.34 -3.19
N SER A 403 -11.17 -9.00 -3.52
CA SER A 403 -10.36 -9.72 -4.52
C SER A 403 -10.21 -11.20 -4.17
N GLN A 404 -9.91 -11.56 -2.91
CA GLN A 404 -9.87 -12.96 -2.46
C GLN A 404 -11.19 -13.69 -2.71
N LYS A 405 -12.32 -13.07 -2.36
CA LYS A 405 -13.66 -13.65 -2.56
C LYS A 405 -13.94 -13.90 -4.04
N LEU A 406 -13.55 -12.99 -4.92
CA LEU A 406 -13.73 -13.15 -6.36
C LEU A 406 -12.75 -14.16 -6.95
N LEU A 407 -11.50 -14.20 -6.49
CA LEU A 407 -10.53 -15.23 -6.87
C LEU A 407 -11.08 -16.62 -6.57
N LYS A 408 -11.74 -16.86 -5.42
CA LYS A 408 -12.42 -18.14 -5.17
C LYS A 408 -13.42 -18.51 -6.26
N LYS A 409 -14.21 -17.55 -6.73
CA LYS A 409 -15.17 -17.80 -7.81
C LYS A 409 -14.43 -18.17 -9.10
N VAL A 410 -13.32 -17.49 -9.41
CA VAL A 410 -12.44 -17.84 -10.55
C VAL A 410 -11.91 -19.27 -10.43
N ARG A 411 -11.48 -19.71 -9.23
CA ARG A 411 -10.99 -21.09 -9.00
C ARG A 411 -12.04 -22.16 -9.32
N ASN A 412 -13.32 -21.81 -9.22
CA ASN A 412 -14.42 -22.74 -9.46
C ASN A 412 -14.92 -22.70 -10.91
N LEU A 413 -14.31 -21.89 -11.79
CA LEU A 413 -14.67 -21.86 -13.21
C LEU A 413 -14.14 -23.12 -13.94
N PRO A 414 -14.90 -23.66 -14.90
CA PRO A 414 -14.44 -24.78 -15.72
C PRO A 414 -13.14 -24.44 -16.45
N GLY A 415 -12.17 -25.36 -16.44
CA GLY A 415 -10.90 -25.23 -17.18
C GLY A 415 -9.74 -24.61 -16.39
N VAL A 416 -9.96 -24.15 -15.16
CA VAL A 416 -8.90 -23.67 -14.27
C VAL A 416 -8.23 -24.86 -13.56
N GLU A 417 -7.00 -25.22 -13.97
CA GLU A 417 -6.26 -26.35 -13.39
C GLU A 417 -5.45 -25.97 -12.15
N ARG A 418 -4.77 -24.82 -12.18
CA ARG A 418 -4.05 -24.28 -11.01
C ARG A 418 -4.51 -22.86 -10.68
N PRO A 419 -5.03 -22.64 -9.47
CA PRO A 419 -5.58 -21.35 -9.10
C PRO A 419 -4.48 -20.31 -8.81
N SER A 420 -4.77 -19.04 -9.09
CA SER A 420 -3.91 -17.96 -8.60
C SER A 420 -4.02 -17.79 -7.08
N ALA A 421 -2.92 -17.36 -6.48
CA ALA A 421 -2.78 -17.03 -5.08
C ALA A 421 -2.69 -15.52 -4.90
N LEU A 422 -3.37 -14.97 -3.90
CA LEU A 422 -3.23 -13.59 -3.48
C LEU A 422 -2.71 -13.57 -2.04
N MET A 423 -1.56 -12.93 -1.84
CA MET A 423 -1.00 -12.61 -0.54
C MET A 423 -1.15 -11.12 -0.27
N GLU A 424 -1.71 -10.79 0.87
CA GLU A 424 -1.91 -9.43 1.34
C GLU A 424 -0.79 -9.10 2.32
N VAL A 425 -0.09 -7.99 2.08
CA VAL A 425 1.00 -7.50 2.91
C VAL A 425 0.69 -6.04 3.21
N TYR A 426 0.43 -5.75 4.48
CA TYR A 426 0.15 -4.37 4.91
C TYR A 426 1.30 -3.81 5.71
N MET A 427 1.70 -2.60 5.34
CA MET A 427 2.82 -1.92 5.97
C MET A 427 2.36 -1.19 7.23
N SER A 428 3.16 -1.24 8.29
CA SER A 428 2.91 -0.42 9.47
C SER A 428 3.22 1.05 9.15
N ARG A 429 2.30 1.96 9.50
CA ARG A 429 2.55 3.40 9.42
C ARG A 429 3.65 3.81 10.41
N ARG A 430 4.40 4.85 10.05
CA ARG A 430 5.43 5.44 10.93
C ARG A 430 5.01 6.77 11.55
N VAL A 431 3.90 7.35 11.09
CA VAL A 431 3.33 8.58 11.61
C VAL A 431 2.00 8.29 12.28
N PHE A 432 1.84 8.72 13.53
CA PHE A 432 0.67 8.49 14.36
C PHE A 432 0.07 9.84 14.76
N ILE A 433 -1.12 10.13 14.26
CA ILE A 433 -1.83 11.39 14.53
C ILE A 433 -2.70 11.23 15.77
N ASN A 434 -2.76 12.27 16.62
CA ASN A 434 -3.54 12.31 17.85
C ASN A 434 -3.25 11.12 18.80
N SER A 435 -1.98 10.74 18.90
CA SER A 435 -1.54 9.58 19.71
C SER A 435 -2.29 8.28 19.39
N ASN A 436 -2.69 8.08 18.11
CA ASN A 436 -3.47 6.92 17.63
C ASN A 436 -4.90 6.79 18.19
N LYS A 437 -5.39 7.71 19.05
CA LYS A 437 -6.71 7.61 19.70
C LYS A 437 -7.87 7.44 18.72
N ALA A 438 -7.84 8.18 17.61
CA ALA A 438 -8.91 8.18 16.61
C ALA A 438 -8.75 7.13 15.50
N GLY A 439 -7.61 6.41 15.44
CA GLY A 439 -7.26 5.58 14.27
C GLY A 439 -6.94 6.40 13.00
N SER A 440 -6.77 7.71 13.15
CA SER A 440 -6.41 8.68 12.11
C SER A 440 -5.11 8.33 11.38
N ASN A 441 -4.99 8.71 10.11
CA ASN A 441 -3.81 8.47 9.27
C ASN A 441 -3.51 9.70 8.39
N LEU A 442 -2.33 9.72 7.77
CA LEU A 442 -1.90 10.84 6.93
C LEU A 442 -2.78 11.05 5.70
N TYR A 443 -3.48 10.02 5.20
CA TYR A 443 -4.44 10.25 4.12
C TYR A 443 -5.63 11.11 4.58
N LEU A 444 -6.18 10.85 5.76
CA LEU A 444 -7.37 11.54 6.29
C LEU A 444 -7.04 12.89 6.94
N ASP A 445 -5.93 12.96 7.66
CA ASP A 445 -5.61 14.08 8.55
C ASP A 445 -4.20 14.64 8.27
N ASP A 446 -3.75 14.60 7.01
CA ASP A 446 -2.52 15.29 6.60
C ASP A 446 -2.57 16.77 7.06
N PRO A 447 -1.52 17.31 7.68
CA PRO A 447 -1.53 18.73 8.04
C PRO A 447 -1.54 19.65 6.80
N THR A 448 -1.05 19.18 5.64
CA THR A 448 -1.00 19.94 4.38
C THR A 448 -2.41 20.31 3.90
N PRO A 449 -2.67 21.54 3.42
CA PRO A 449 -1.71 22.57 3.01
C PRO A 449 -1.08 23.39 4.13
N ALA A 450 -1.53 23.24 5.39
CA ALA A 450 -0.88 23.90 6.50
C ALA A 450 0.42 23.16 6.87
N LYS A 451 1.52 23.90 7.05
CA LYS A 451 2.73 23.29 7.61
C LYS A 451 2.65 23.31 9.12
N PRO A 452 2.85 22.16 9.78
CA PRO A 452 2.90 22.14 11.22
C PRO A 452 4.17 22.86 11.68
N VAL A 453 4.05 23.50 12.83
CA VAL A 453 5.04 24.43 13.36
C VAL A 453 5.72 23.77 14.55
N MET A 454 7.04 23.56 14.47
CA MET A 454 7.81 22.89 15.51
C MET A 454 8.51 23.91 16.41
N ALA A 455 8.29 23.79 17.72
CA ALA A 455 9.06 24.50 18.73
C ALA A 455 10.40 23.79 18.94
N MET A 456 11.52 24.44 18.60
CA MET A 456 12.83 23.86 18.88
C MET A 456 13.13 23.91 20.37
N CYS A 457 13.64 22.81 20.93
CA CYS A 457 14.18 22.81 22.28
C CYS A 457 15.22 23.92 22.42
N LYS A 458 15.08 24.75 23.46
CA LYS A 458 16.17 25.62 23.91
C LYS A 458 17.36 24.73 24.24
N ARG A 459 18.54 25.04 23.73
CA ARG A 459 19.78 24.41 24.20
C ARG A 459 19.95 24.73 25.69
N ASP A 460 20.54 23.84 26.47
CA ASP A 460 20.75 24.06 27.91
C ASP A 460 21.52 25.36 28.21
N ASP A 461 22.32 25.83 27.25
CA ASP A 461 23.11 27.06 27.34
C ASP A 461 22.33 28.34 26.95
N THR A 462 21.05 28.22 26.58
CA THR A 462 20.26 29.37 26.09
C THR A 462 19.59 30.09 27.27
N PRO A 463 19.69 31.43 27.39
CA PRO A 463 19.04 32.18 28.45
C PRO A 463 17.52 31.88 28.54
N PRO A 464 16.93 31.82 29.74
CA PRO A 464 15.49 31.59 29.93
C PRO A 464 14.61 32.58 29.15
N SER A 465 15.12 33.79 28.91
CA SER A 465 14.45 34.88 28.19
C SER A 465 14.55 34.80 26.66
N SER A 466 15.32 33.87 26.09
CA SER A 466 15.43 33.76 24.63
C SER A 466 14.11 33.26 24.03
N PRO A 467 13.62 33.82 22.92
CA PRO A 467 12.43 33.32 22.25
C PRO A 467 12.64 31.86 21.80
N VAL A 468 11.60 31.04 21.91
CA VAL A 468 11.62 29.68 21.36
C VAL A 468 11.74 29.80 19.85
N SER A 469 12.78 29.22 19.27
CA SER A 469 12.92 29.19 17.81
C SER A 469 11.84 28.28 17.25
N VAL A 470 11.09 28.80 16.30
CA VAL A 470 9.97 28.11 15.67
C VAL A 470 10.34 27.86 14.21
N VAL A 471 10.27 26.60 13.77
CA VAL A 471 10.63 26.21 12.40
C VAL A 471 9.43 25.53 11.74
N GLU A 472 9.11 25.95 10.52
CA GLU A 472 8.16 25.22 9.67
C GLU A 472 8.76 23.89 9.26
N PHE A 473 8.03 22.82 9.50
CA PHE A 473 8.46 21.48 9.13
C PHE A 473 7.70 21.02 7.88
N GLY A 474 8.43 20.49 6.90
CA GLY A 474 7.85 19.99 5.66
C GLY A 474 7.85 18.47 5.53
N PRO A 475 7.19 17.94 4.48
CA PRO A 475 7.20 16.51 4.16
C PRO A 475 8.60 15.91 4.04
N PHE A 476 9.57 16.66 3.52
CA PHE A 476 10.93 16.18 3.38
C PHE A 476 11.74 16.22 4.69
N ASP A 477 11.31 17.00 5.69
CA ASP A 477 11.90 16.91 7.03
C ASP A 477 11.42 15.64 7.75
N LEU A 478 10.17 15.24 7.48
CA LEU A 478 9.63 13.96 7.93
C LEU A 478 10.44 12.81 7.36
N THR A 479 10.64 12.79 6.04
CA THR A 479 11.36 11.68 5.41
C THR A 479 12.82 11.61 5.85
N ARG A 480 13.46 12.76 6.10
CA ARG A 480 14.82 12.82 6.66
C ARG A 480 14.89 12.18 8.03
N THR A 481 13.91 12.49 8.86
CA THR A 481 13.79 11.96 10.23
C THR A 481 13.47 10.46 10.26
N LEU A 482 12.68 9.94 9.31
CA LEU A 482 12.20 8.54 9.32
C LEU A 482 13.00 7.59 8.41
N TYR A 483 13.62 8.09 7.36
CA TYR A 483 14.29 7.29 6.32
C TYR A 483 15.73 7.72 6.06
N GLY A 484 16.13 8.92 6.51
CA GLY A 484 17.50 9.41 6.41
C GLY A 484 17.71 10.38 5.25
N GLU A 485 18.91 10.96 5.21
CA GLU A 485 19.25 12.03 4.27
C GLU A 485 19.20 11.57 2.81
N GLU A 486 19.76 10.40 2.51
CA GLU A 486 19.82 9.87 1.15
C GLU A 486 18.43 9.69 0.52
N THR A 487 17.51 9.04 1.24
CA THR A 487 16.09 8.91 0.82
C THR A 487 15.45 10.26 0.58
N THR A 488 15.73 11.22 1.47
CA THR A 488 15.14 12.56 1.40
C THR A 488 15.60 13.33 0.19
N MET A 489 16.91 13.34 -0.06
CA MET A 489 17.49 14.02 -1.22
C MET A 489 16.98 13.40 -2.52
N GLY A 490 16.93 12.07 -2.60
CA GLY A 490 16.41 11.35 -3.77
C GLY A 490 14.94 11.68 -4.04
N LEU A 491 14.08 11.61 -3.02
CA LEU A 491 12.68 11.99 -3.17
C LEU A 491 12.51 13.45 -3.54
N ARG A 492 13.19 14.37 -2.84
CA ARG A 492 13.08 15.80 -3.12
C ARG A 492 13.46 16.14 -4.56
N ALA A 493 14.52 15.52 -5.08
CA ALA A 493 14.91 15.69 -6.48
C ALA A 493 13.81 15.20 -7.44
N LEU A 494 13.28 13.99 -7.23
CA LEU A 494 12.22 13.44 -8.07
C LEU A 494 10.94 14.28 -8.04
N PHE A 495 10.52 14.75 -6.85
CA PHE A 495 9.38 15.66 -6.74
C PHE A 495 9.64 16.98 -7.47
N ALA A 496 10.84 17.54 -7.36
CA ALA A 496 11.20 18.77 -8.07
C ALA A 496 11.20 18.60 -9.59
N ASP A 497 11.67 17.46 -10.11
CA ASP A 497 11.73 17.14 -11.55
C ASP A 497 10.34 17.15 -12.20
N VAL A 498 9.31 16.74 -11.45
CA VAL A 498 7.91 16.78 -11.91
C VAL A 498 7.18 18.09 -11.58
N GLY A 499 7.92 19.11 -11.13
CA GLY A 499 7.39 20.43 -10.81
C GLY A 499 6.71 20.56 -9.45
N LEU A 500 7.00 19.65 -8.50
CA LEU A 500 6.46 19.68 -7.14
C LEU A 500 7.55 20.10 -6.13
N ASN A 501 7.54 21.39 -5.76
CA ASN A 501 8.54 21.98 -4.85
C ASN A 501 7.98 22.36 -3.47
#